data_AF-A0A7C1EMD4-F1
#
_entry.id   AF-A0A7C1EMD4-F1
#
_cell.length_a   1.000
_cell.length_b   1.000
_cell.length_c   1.000
_cell.angle_alpha   90.00
_cell.angle_beta   90.00
_cell.angle_gamma   90.00
#
_symmetry.space_group_name_H-M   'P 1'
#
loop_
_entity.id
_entity.type
_entity.pdbx_description
1 polymer ?
#
loop_
_entity_poly.entity_id
_entity_poly.type
_entity_poly.pdbx_seq_one_letter_code
_entity_poly.pdbx_strand_id
1 'polypeptide(L)'
;SKVVGAGFGARLGGFNRIESLRLGVCMISRGEVGLIIASLGLANGLLSDELFRPVFLVILLTTVLTPPLVRLVFRQRSVED
;
A
#
# COMPACT_ATOMS: atom_id res chain seq x y z
N SER A 1 0.66 -8.84 -1.78
CA SER A 1 -0.43 -9.57 -1.10
C SER A 1 -1.52 -8.70 -0.46
N LYS A 2 -1.30 -7.41 -0.13
CA LYS A 2 -2.34 -6.56 0.52
C LYS A 2 -3.54 -6.26 -0.39
N VAL A 3 -3.31 -5.90 -1.66
CA VAL A 3 -4.38 -5.61 -2.64
C VAL A 3 -5.24 -6.85 -2.90
N VAL A 4 -4.60 -8.00 -3.16
CA VAL A 4 -5.29 -9.26 -3.45
C VAL A 4 -6.02 -9.80 -2.21
N GLY A 5 -5.38 -9.76 -1.03
CA GLY A 5 -6.00 -10.24 0.21
C GLY A 5 -7.17 -9.39 0.67
N ALA A 6 -7.01 -8.06 0.68
CA ALA A 6 -8.09 -7.14 1.03
C ALA A 6 -9.20 -7.13 -0.04
N GLY A 7 -8.83 -7.23 -1.32
CA GLY A 7 -9.80 -7.34 -2.41
C GLY A 7 -10.61 -8.65 -2.35
N PHE A 8 -9.98 -9.78 -2.01
CA PHE A 8 -10.68 -11.04 -1.82
C PHE A 8 -11.56 -11.02 -0.55
N GLY A 9 -11.08 -10.44 0.55
CA GLY A 9 -11.89 -10.23 1.76
C GLY A 9 -13.10 -9.33 1.50
N ALA A 10 -12.93 -8.23 0.76
CA ALA A 10 -14.03 -7.36 0.36
C ALA A 10 -15.04 -8.09 -0.55
N ARG A 11 -14.55 -8.95 -1.45
CA ARG A 11 -15.41 -9.79 -2.30
C ARG A 11 -16.28 -10.73 -1.47
N LEU A 12 -15.72 -11.36 -0.44
CA LEU A 12 -16.46 -12.21 0.49
C LEU A 12 -17.47 -11.42 1.33
N GLY A 13 -17.16 -10.15 1.63
CA GLY A 13 -18.05 -9.22 2.31
C GLY A 13 -19.17 -8.62 1.44
N GLY A 14 -19.31 -9.03 0.18
CA GLY A 14 -20.39 -8.59 -0.70
C GLY A 14 -20.08 -7.37 -1.58
N PHE A 15 -18.85 -6.85 -1.57
CA PHE A 15 -18.47 -5.70 -2.40
C PHE A 15 -18.31 -6.07 -3.88
N ASN A 16 -18.62 -5.12 -4.77
CA ASN A 16 -18.41 -5.29 -6.21
C ASN A 16 -16.91 -5.38 -6.55
N ARG A 17 -16.57 -5.94 -7.73
CA ARG A 17 -15.17 -6.13 -8.15
C ARG A 17 -14.38 -4.81 -8.14
N ILE A 18 -15.00 -3.71 -8.57
CA ILE A 18 -14.37 -2.38 -8.60
C ILE A 18 -14.18 -1.82 -7.17
N GLU A 19 -15.17 -1.99 -6.30
CA GLU A 19 -15.09 -1.56 -4.90
C GLU A 19 -14.05 -2.35 -4.13
N SER A 20 -13.98 -3.66 -4.37
CA SER A 20 -12.97 -4.55 -3.81
C SER A 20 -11.55 -4.16 -4.24
N LEU A 21 -11.37 -3.76 -5.52
CA LEU A 21 -10.09 -3.29 -6.03
C LEU A 21 -9.69 -1.95 -5.40
N ARG A 22 -10.65 -1.01 -5.27
CA ARG A 22 -10.48 0.28 -4.57
C ARG A 22 -10.03 0.07 -3.13
N LEU A 23 -10.74 -0.79 -2.40
CA LEU A 23 -10.44 -1.11 -1.02
C LEU A 23 -9.04 -1.73 -0.90
N GLY A 24 -8.68 -2.66 -1.80
CA GLY A 24 -7.35 -3.25 -1.84
C GLY A 24 -6.22 -2.26 -2.10
N VAL A 25 -6.44 -1.28 -2.99
CA VAL A 25 -5.47 -0.24 -3.33
C VAL A 25 -5.31 0.77 -2.19
N CYS A 26 -6.40 1.11 -1.48
CA CYS A 26 -6.36 1.92 -0.27
C CYS A 26 -5.62 1.25 0.91
N MET A 27 -5.44 -0.08 0.87
CA MET A 27 -4.67 -0.82 1.88
C MET A 27 -3.16 -0.80 1.65
N ILE A 28 -2.68 -0.13 0.60
CA ILE A 28 -1.25 0.15 0.37
C ILE A 28 -0.82 1.34 1.25
N SER A 29 -1.05 1.25 2.56
CA SER A 29 -0.60 2.27 3.51
C SER A 29 0.74 1.82 4.11
N ARG A 30 1.83 2.35 3.58
CA ARG A 30 3.21 2.12 4.06
C ARG A 30 4.02 3.40 4.28
N GLY A 31 3.36 4.56 4.39
CA GLY A 31 4.04 5.85 4.46
C GLY A 31 4.86 6.03 5.74
N GLU A 32 4.26 6.66 6.74
CA GLU A 32 4.97 7.10 7.95
C GLU A 32 5.41 5.92 8.83
N VAL A 33 4.49 5.00 9.16
CA VAL A 33 4.76 3.91 10.09
C VAL A 33 5.83 2.94 9.56
N GLY A 34 5.88 2.71 8.25
CA GLY A 34 6.90 1.84 7.64
C GLY A 34 8.31 2.42 7.76
N LEU A 35 8.45 3.73 7.55
CA LEU A 35 9.72 4.45 7.73
C LEU A 35 10.14 4.46 9.21
N ILE A 36 9.20 4.73 10.12
CA ILE A 36 9.48 4.73 11.56
C ILE A 36 10.02 3.36 12.01
N ILE A 37 9.38 2.27 11.61
CA ILE A 37 9.81 0.92 11.98
C ILE A 37 11.18 0.57 11.38
N ALA A 38 11.45 0.96 10.12
CA ALA A 38 12.74 0.73 9.49
C ALA A 38 13.87 1.48 10.22
N SER A 39 13.64 2.75 10.57
CA SER A 39 14.58 3.56 11.34
C SER A 39 14.79 3.01 12.75
N LEU A 40 13.71 2.57 13.41
CA LEU A 40 13.79 1.96 14.73
C LEU A 40 14.57 0.64 14.69
N GLY A 41 14.37 -0.17 13.65
CA GLY A 41 15.09 -1.42 13.44
C GLY A 41 16.59 -1.21 13.19
N LEU A 42 16.97 -0.16 12.47
CA LEU A 42 18.38 0.23 12.31
C LEU A 42 18.99 0.70 13.65
N ALA A 43 18.26 1.54 14.40
CA ALA A 43 18.70 2.06 15.69
C ALA A 43 18.88 0.97 16.76
N ASN A 44 18.07 -0.09 16.72
CA ASN A 44 18.17 -1.24 17.64
C ASN A 44 19.15 -2.33 17.13
N GLY A 45 19.85 -2.10 16.01
CA GLY A 45 20.77 -3.08 15.42
C GLY A 45 20.09 -4.31 14.81
N LEU A 46 18.76 -4.29 14.64
CA LEU A 46 17.98 -5.36 14.01
C LEU A 46 18.04 -5.32 12.48
N LEU A 47 18.30 -4.14 11.91
CA LEU A 47 18.64 -3.97 10.50
C LEU A 47 20.09 -3.53 10.35
N SER A 48 20.85 -4.20 9.50
CA SER A 48 22.14 -3.71 9.03
C SER A 48 21.93 -2.60 7.99
N ASP A 49 22.92 -1.72 7.82
CA ASP A 49 22.85 -0.62 6.85
C ASP A 49 22.66 -1.12 5.40
N GLU A 50 23.18 -2.32 5.10
CA GLU A 50 22.99 -3.00 3.81
C GLU A 50 21.54 -3.45 3.56
N LEU A 51 20.80 -3.81 4.62
CA LEU A 51 19.38 -4.18 4.53
C LEU A 51 18.47 -2.95 4.61
N PHE A 52 18.90 -1.91 5.34
CA PHE A 52 18.13 -0.68 5.48
C PHE A 52 17.94 0.05 4.15
N ARG A 53 19.00 0.19 3.35
CA ARG A 53 18.97 0.89 2.06
C ARG A 53 17.91 0.35 1.08
N PRO A 54 17.85 -0.95 0.74
CA PRO A 54 16.84 -1.48 -0.16
C PRO A 54 15.43 -1.41 0.43
N VAL A 55 15.27 -1.61 1.75
CA VAL A 55 13.96 -1.52 2.42
C VAL A 55 13.42 -0.09 2.36
N PHE A 56 14.26 0.89 2.69
CA PHE A 56 13.92 2.31 2.59
C PHE A 56 13.52 2.68 1.16
N LEU A 57 14.28 2.23 0.16
CA LEU A 57 13.97 2.47 -1.25
C LEU A 57 12.59 1.92 -1.64
N VAL A 58 12.26 0.68 -1.23
CA VAL A 58 10.95 0.08 -1.50
C VAL A 58 9.83 0.87 -0.83
N ILE A 59 10.02 1.32 0.41
CA ILE A 59 9.02 2.13 1.13
C ILE A 59 8.80 3.45 0.41
N LEU A 60 9.87 4.15 0.02
CA LEU A 60 9.78 5.42 -0.70
C LEU A 60 9.10 5.26 -2.05
N LEU A 61 9.53 4.27 -2.85
CA LEU A 61 8.94 3.97 -4.16
C LEU A 61 7.45 3.65 -4.04
N THR A 62 7.06 2.77 -3.12
CA THR A 62 5.65 2.42 -2.94
C THR A 62 4.82 3.59 -2.44
N THR A 63 5.38 4.48 -1.60
CA THR A 63 4.71 5.69 -1.12
C THR A 63 4.44 6.67 -2.25
N VAL A 64 5.43 6.92 -3.12
CA VAL A 64 5.27 7.83 -4.27
C VAL A 64 4.34 7.24 -5.34
N LEU A 65 4.35 5.92 -5.53
CA LEU A 65 3.50 5.24 -6.52
C LEU A 65 2.04 5.09 -6.07
N THR A 66 1.75 5.17 -4.78
CA THR A 66 0.39 4.96 -4.24
C THR A 66 -0.62 6.05 -4.68
N PRO A 67 -0.36 7.38 -4.54
CA PRO A 67 -1.29 8.42 -4.98
C PRO A 67 -1.68 8.35 -6.47
N PRO A 68 -0.74 8.12 -7.42
CA PRO A 68 -1.08 7.90 -8.82
C PRO A 68 -2.00 6.68 -9.02
N LEU A 69 -1.70 5.56 -8.34
CA LEU A 69 -2.49 4.33 -8.44
C LEU A 69 -3.92 4.55 -7.92
N VAL A 70 -4.05 5.23 -6.77
CA VAL A 70 -5.34 5.61 -6.19
C VAL A 70 -6.10 6.51 -7.16
N ARG A 71 -5.46 7.54 -7.74
CA ARG A 71 -6.09 8.40 -8.75
C ARG A 71 -6.64 7.60 -9.94
N LEU A 72 -5.89 6.62 -10.46
CA LEU A 72 -6.34 5.80 -11.59
C LEU A 72 -7.56 4.94 -11.24
N VAL A 73 -7.55 4.33 -10.06
CA VAL A 73 -8.62 3.42 -9.61
C VAL A 73 -9.90 4.18 -9.23
N PHE A 74 -9.77 5.44 -8.78
CA PHE A 74 -10.90 6.33 -8.52
C PHE A 74 -11.37 7.10 -9.78
N ARG A 75 -10.52 7.29 -10.80
CA ARG A 75 -10.90 7.94 -12.08
C ARG A 75 -11.91 7.13 -12.90
N GLN A 76 -12.17 5.87 -12.56
CA GLN A 76 -13.28 5.09 -13.12
C GLN A 76 -14.67 5.50 -12.61
N ARG A 77 -14.82 6.65 -11.92
CA ARG A 77 -16.12 7.31 -11.74
C ARG A 77 -16.14 8.61 -12.54
N SER A 78 -16.40 8.46 -13.82
CA SER A 78 -17.19 9.41 -14.60
C SER A 78 -18.17 8.52 -15.36
N VAL A 79 -19.46 8.75 -15.14
CA VAL A 79 -20.63 8.00 -15.64
C VAL A 79 -21.12 6.87 -14.71
N GLU A 80 -22.41 6.97 -14.40
CA GLU A 80 -23.32 6.16 -13.57
C GLU A 80 -23.32 6.34 -12.03
N ASP A 81 -24.33 7.11 -11.60
CA ASP A 81 -25.09 7.16 -10.33
C ASP A 81 -24.37 7.43 -8.99
#